data_AF-A0A1E5W846-F1
#
_entry.id   AF-A0A1E5W846-F1
#
_cell.length_a   1.000
_cell.length_b   1.000
_cell.length_c   1.000
_cell.angle_alpha   90.00
_cell.angle_beta   90.00
_cell.angle_gamma   90.00
#
_symmetry.space_group_name_H-M   'P 1'
#
loop_
_entity.id
_entity.type
_entity.pdbx_description
1 polymer ?
#
loop_
_entity_poly.entity_id
_entity_poly.type
_entity_poly.pdbx_seq_one_letter_code
_entity_poly.pdbx_strand_id
1 'polypeptide(L)'
;MDVYLRKSGPFGSDSAIEEAVGTPQDLWWVKHGTGTPALQSLAGLILGQTCFGASRYNLDKSLSERLHTKKRAYTEHERFRNMEYIHYNLRLMNSVPCVAGPPAARHGKLTTQLGDWVSA
;
A
#
# COMPACT_ATOMS: atom_id res chain seq x y z
N MET A 1 -20.85 -6.94 18.27
CA MET A 1 -19.48 -6.75 18.82
C MET A 1 -19.10 -7.81 19.85
N ASP A 2 -20.01 -8.28 20.72
CA ASP A 2 -19.70 -9.27 21.76
C ASP A 2 -19.21 -10.64 21.25
N VAL A 3 -19.55 -11.02 20.02
CA VAL A 3 -19.05 -12.26 19.40
C VAL A 3 -17.54 -12.21 19.15
N TYR A 4 -17.02 -11.03 18.79
CA TYR A 4 -15.60 -10.77 18.56
C TYR A 4 -14.81 -10.73 19.87
N LEU A 5 -15.28 -9.95 20.86
CA LEU A 5 -14.61 -9.85 22.16
C LEU A 5 -14.53 -11.21 22.87
N ARG A 6 -15.52 -12.08 22.66
CA ARG A 6 -15.56 -13.43 23.24
C ARG A 6 -14.86 -14.50 22.39
N LYS A 7 -14.21 -14.14 21.27
CA LYS A 7 -13.63 -15.09 20.29
C LYS A 7 -14.56 -16.27 20.02
N SER A 8 -15.82 -15.97 19.73
CA SER A 8 -16.87 -16.97 19.55
C SER A 8 -17.31 -17.05 18.09
N GLY A 9 -17.84 -18.20 17.66
CA GLY A 9 -18.15 -18.44 16.26
C GLY A 9 -16.90 -18.69 15.42
N PRO A 10 -16.83 -18.24 14.15
CA PRO A 10 -15.75 -18.61 13.21
C PRO A 10 -14.35 -18.24 13.71
N PHE A 11 -14.22 -17.15 14.46
CA PHE A 11 -12.95 -16.68 15.05
C PHE A 11 -12.41 -17.54 16.21
N GLY A 12 -13.28 -18.33 16.85
CA GLY A 12 -12.94 -19.18 17.99
C GLY A 12 -12.67 -20.64 17.62
N SER A 13 -12.76 -20.97 16.34
CA SER A 13 -12.48 -22.32 15.86
C SER A 13 -10.99 -22.66 16.01
N ASP A 14 -10.68 -23.93 16.27
CA ASP A 14 -9.29 -24.40 16.40
C ASP A 14 -8.47 -24.05 15.14
N SER A 15 -9.08 -24.15 13.95
CA SER A 15 -8.48 -23.74 12.68
C SER A 15 -8.16 -22.24 12.63
N ALA A 16 -9.07 -21.37 13.10
CA ALA A 16 -8.81 -19.94 13.14
C ALA A 16 -7.67 -19.60 14.12
N ILE A 17 -7.60 -20.27 15.27
CA ILE A 17 -6.56 -20.05 16.27
C ILE A 17 -5.19 -20.52 15.75
N GLU A 18 -5.13 -21.70 15.15
CA GLU A 18 -3.89 -22.27 14.61
C GLU A 18 -3.34 -21.43 13.45
N GLU A 19 -4.21 -20.97 12.55
CA GLU A 19 -3.80 -20.18 11.38
C GLU A 19 -3.43 -18.74 11.73
N ALA A 20 -3.86 -18.21 12.87
CA ALA A 20 -3.65 -16.81 13.25
C ALA A 20 -2.16 -16.45 13.37
N VAL A 21 -1.30 -17.41 13.72
CA VAL A 21 0.14 -17.16 13.89
C VAL A 21 0.91 -17.26 12.56
N GLY A 22 0.49 -18.17 11.67
CA GLY A 22 1.20 -18.45 10.42
C GLY A 22 0.71 -17.67 9.20
N THR A 23 -0.47 -17.05 9.28
CA THR A 23 -1.11 -16.38 8.15
C THR A 23 -0.99 -14.86 8.26
N PRO A 24 -0.74 -14.14 7.15
CA PRO A 24 -0.91 -12.69 7.11
C PRO A 24 -2.28 -12.29 7.66
N GLN A 25 -2.31 -11.29 8.55
CA GLN A 25 -3.50 -10.97 9.32
C GLN A 25 -4.67 -10.51 8.45
N ASP A 26 -4.39 -9.81 7.35
CA ASP A 26 -5.37 -9.45 6.32
C ASP A 26 -6.04 -10.68 5.68
N LEU A 27 -5.24 -11.68 5.28
CA LEU A 27 -5.75 -12.94 4.72
C LEU A 27 -6.51 -13.76 5.75
N TRP A 28 -6.05 -13.76 7.01
CA TRP A 28 -6.76 -14.42 8.09
C TRP A 28 -8.15 -13.82 8.31
N TRP A 29 -8.28 -12.49 8.29
CA TRP A 29 -9.56 -11.80 8.36
C TRP A 29 -10.46 -12.08 7.15
N VAL A 30 -9.92 -12.18 5.94
CA VAL A 30 -10.68 -12.59 4.76
C VAL A 30 -11.29 -13.99 4.94
N LYS A 31 -10.55 -14.91 5.57
CA LYS A 31 -10.99 -16.30 5.74
C LYS A 31 -11.98 -16.48 6.90
N HIS A 32 -11.70 -15.89 8.05
CA HIS A 32 -12.44 -16.14 9.30
C HIS A 32 -13.41 -15.03 9.67
N GLY A 33 -13.36 -13.89 8.97
CA GLY A 33 -14.18 -12.70 9.20
C GLY A 33 -15.60 -12.70 8.60
N THR A 34 -16.03 -13.79 7.96
CA THR A 34 -17.28 -13.84 7.17
C THR A 34 -18.54 -13.56 8.01
N GLY A 35 -18.50 -13.82 9.31
CA GLY A 35 -19.58 -13.50 10.25
C GLY A 35 -19.76 -12.01 10.53
N THR A 36 -18.82 -11.15 10.11
CA THR A 36 -18.85 -9.70 10.33
C THR A 36 -18.34 -8.92 9.11
N PRO A 37 -19.11 -8.84 8.00
CA PRO A 37 -18.64 -8.29 6.73
C PRO A 37 -18.07 -6.86 6.81
N ALA A 38 -18.69 -5.99 7.62
CA ALA A 38 -18.20 -4.62 7.81
C ALA A 38 -16.84 -4.57 8.52
N LEU A 39 -16.64 -5.41 9.54
CA LEU A 39 -15.38 -5.48 10.28
C LEU A 39 -14.30 -6.18 9.47
N GLN A 40 -14.67 -7.24 8.74
CA GLN A 40 -13.80 -7.92 7.79
C GLN A 40 -13.27 -6.95 6.72
N SER A 41 -14.14 -6.13 6.12
CA SER A 41 -13.73 -5.12 5.15
C SER A 41 -12.77 -4.11 5.77
N LEU A 42 -13.06 -3.63 6.97
CA LEU A 42 -12.19 -2.68 7.66
C LEU A 42 -10.82 -3.30 8.00
N ALA A 43 -10.82 -4.54 8.49
CA ALA A 43 -9.61 -5.26 8.84
C ALA A 43 -8.74 -5.54 7.61
N GLY A 44 -9.33 -5.94 6.48
CA GLY A 44 -8.60 -6.10 5.22
C GLY A 44 -7.95 -4.81 4.74
N LEU A 45 -8.62 -3.66 4.90
CA LEU A 45 -8.05 -2.35 4.56
C LEU A 45 -6.90 -1.95 5.47
N ILE A 46 -7.03 -2.12 6.79
CA ILE A 46 -6.01 -1.68 7.75
C ILE A 46 -4.82 -2.64 7.79
N LEU A 47 -5.08 -3.95 7.87
CA LEU A 47 -4.03 -4.96 8.04
C LEU A 47 -3.35 -5.32 6.72
N GLY A 48 -4.02 -5.08 5.59
CA GLY A 48 -3.43 -5.20 4.25
C GLY A 48 -2.53 -4.02 3.88
N GLN A 49 -2.51 -2.95 4.67
CA GLN A 49 -1.58 -1.84 4.47
C GLN A 49 -0.17 -2.24 4.87
N THR A 50 0.80 -1.87 4.03
CA THR A 50 2.20 -2.12 4.32
C THR A 50 2.67 -1.14 5.39
N CYS A 51 3.23 -1.63 6.51
CA CYS A 51 3.87 -0.79 7.54
C CYS A 51 5.21 -0.18 7.10
N PHE A 52 5.53 -0.22 5.81
CA PHE A 52 6.81 0.20 5.25
C PHE A 52 6.65 1.39 4.32
N GLY A 53 7.58 2.33 4.42
CA GLY A 53 7.56 3.52 3.57
C GLY A 53 7.89 3.23 2.10
N ALA A 54 7.60 4.22 1.25
CA ALA A 54 7.86 4.24 -0.19
C ALA A 54 9.26 3.75 -0.60
N SER A 55 10.28 4.06 0.20
CA SER A 55 11.67 3.67 -0.05
C SER A 55 11.89 2.16 -0.09
N ARG A 56 11.16 1.37 0.74
CA ARG A 56 11.26 -0.10 0.72
C ARG A 56 10.86 -0.66 -0.65
N TYR A 57 9.93 -0.02 -1.33
CA TYR A 57 9.43 -0.44 -2.64
C TYR A 57 10.13 0.30 -3.80
N ASN A 58 11.24 0.98 -3.51
CA ASN A 58 11.98 1.81 -4.47
C ASN A 58 11.10 2.91 -5.11
N LEU A 59 10.11 3.41 -4.37
CA LEU A 59 9.26 4.51 -4.80
C LEU A 59 9.90 5.83 -4.36
N ASP A 60 10.01 6.78 -5.29
CA ASP A 60 10.50 8.13 -5.03
C ASP A 60 9.34 9.02 -4.56
N LYS A 61 9.29 9.33 -3.26
CA LYS A 61 8.28 10.23 -2.68
C LYS A 61 8.49 11.68 -3.09
N SER A 62 9.74 12.10 -3.34
CA SER A 62 10.07 13.49 -3.67
C SER A 62 9.47 13.94 -5.00
N LEU A 63 9.28 12.99 -5.93
CA LEU A 63 8.55 13.22 -7.17
C LEU A 63 7.10 13.64 -6.91
N SER A 64 6.38 12.88 -6.09
CA SER A 64 5.00 13.19 -5.69
C SER A 64 4.93 14.57 -5.04
N GLU A 65 5.82 14.84 -4.07
CA GLU A 65 5.88 16.13 -3.38
C GLU A 65 6.06 17.29 -4.37
N ARG A 66 6.95 17.15 -5.36
CA ARG A 66 7.14 18.16 -6.42
C ARG A 66 5.93 18.33 -7.32
N LEU A 67 5.24 17.23 -7.67
CA LEU A 67 4.04 17.28 -8.50
C LEU A 67 2.89 18.00 -7.79
N HIS A 68 2.71 17.77 -6.49
CA HIS A 68 1.64 18.37 -5.70
C HIS A 68 1.93 19.81 -5.24
N THR A 69 3.20 20.18 -5.09
CA THR A 69 3.58 21.56 -4.69
C THR A 69 3.45 22.57 -5.84
N LYS A 70 3.56 22.12 -7.10
CA LYS A 70 3.41 23.00 -8.26
C LYS A 70 1.96 23.39 -8.51
N LYS A 71 1.71 24.69 -8.54
CA LYS A 71 0.41 25.27 -8.96
C LYS A 71 0.24 25.08 -10.48
N ARG A 72 -0.88 24.49 -10.90
CA ARG A 72 -1.23 24.19 -12.30
C ARG A 72 -2.72 24.43 -12.55
N ALA A 73 -3.14 24.42 -13.81
CA ALA A 73 -4.57 24.34 -14.12
C ALA A 73 -5.15 23.01 -13.62
N TYR A 74 -6.46 22.98 -13.33
CA TYR A 74 -7.13 21.80 -12.79
C TYR A 74 -6.98 20.58 -13.70
N THR A 75 -7.15 20.76 -15.01
CA THR A 75 -7.05 19.71 -16.04
C THR A 75 -5.65 19.11 -16.12
N GLU A 76 -4.61 19.94 -15.99
CA GLU A 76 -3.23 19.48 -15.92
C GLU A 76 -2.98 18.69 -14.63
N HIS A 77 -3.50 19.18 -13.51
CA HIS A 77 -3.37 18.50 -12.22
C HIS A 77 -4.04 17.12 -12.23
N GLU A 78 -5.22 16.99 -12.85
CA GLU A 78 -5.91 15.72 -13.05
C GLU A 78 -5.10 14.78 -13.96
N ARG A 79 -4.56 15.29 -15.07
CA ARG A 79 -3.66 14.51 -15.94
C ARG A 79 -2.44 14.00 -15.20
N PHE A 80 -1.78 14.85 -14.41
CA PHE A 80 -0.62 14.45 -13.61
C PHE A 80 -0.98 13.43 -12.53
N ARG A 81 -2.12 13.58 -11.84
CA ARG A 81 -2.62 12.60 -10.87
C ARG A 81 -2.80 11.22 -11.52
N ASN A 82 -3.37 11.16 -12.72
CA ASN A 82 -3.55 9.90 -13.45
C ASN A 82 -2.21 9.28 -13.84
N MET A 83 -1.25 10.08 -14.31
CA MET A 83 0.09 9.57 -14.64
C MET A 83 0.86 9.10 -13.40
N GLU A 84 0.75 9.84 -12.30
CA GLU A 84 1.34 9.49 -11.00
C GLU A 84 0.79 8.14 -10.48
N TYR A 85 -0.54 7.96 -10.55
CA TYR A 85 -1.19 6.71 -10.18
C TYR A 85 -0.68 5.52 -11.00
N ILE A 86 -0.63 5.66 -12.34
CA ILE A 86 -0.12 4.60 -13.23
C ILE A 86 1.35 4.30 -12.91
N HIS A 87 2.18 5.34 -12.75
CA HIS A 87 3.61 5.19 -12.47
C HIS A 87 3.86 4.41 -11.18
N TYR A 88 3.24 4.81 -10.07
CA TYR A 88 3.47 4.16 -8.78
C TYR A 88 2.90 2.75 -8.72
N ASN A 89 1.74 2.49 -9.31
CA ASN A 89 1.18 1.13 -9.35
C ASN A 89 2.02 0.18 -10.19
N LEU A 90 2.48 0.62 -11.37
CA LEU A 90 3.41 -0.18 -12.18
C LEU A 90 4.71 -0.46 -11.44
N ARG A 91 5.22 0.52 -10.68
CA ARG A 91 6.40 0.31 -9.84
C ARG A 91 6.15 -0.68 -8.73
N LEU A 92 5.06 -0.53 -7.98
CA LEU A 92 4.73 -1.39 -6.86
C LEU A 92 4.56 -2.85 -7.33
N MET A 93 3.84 -3.06 -8.43
CA MET A 93 3.63 -4.37 -9.03
C MET A 93 4.94 -5.07 -9.44
N ASN A 94 5.94 -4.31 -9.89
CA ASN A 94 7.24 -4.84 -10.32
C ASN A 94 8.33 -4.73 -9.23
N SER A 95 8.00 -4.21 -8.05
CA SER A 95 9.00 -3.95 -7.01
C SER A 95 9.31 -5.22 -6.23
N VAL A 96 10.60 -5.50 -6.06
CA VAL A 96 11.07 -6.41 -5.01
C VAL A 96 11.34 -5.56 -3.77
N PRO A 97 10.73 -5.86 -2.60
CA PRO A 97 11.00 -5.14 -1.38
C PRO A 97 12.50 -5.11 -1.07
N CYS A 98 13.07 -3.91 -0.92
CA CYS A 98 14.46 -3.76 -0.52
C CYS A 98 14.60 -4.23 0.95
N VAL A 99 15.20 -5.40 1.15
CA VAL A 99 15.42 -6.00 2.48
C VAL A 99 16.65 -5.40 3.17
N ALA A 100 17.62 -4.92 2.38
CA ALA A 100 18.74 -4.14 2.88
C ALA A 100 18.35 -2.66 2.96
N GLY A 101 18.82 -1.94 4.00
CA GLY A 101 18.62 -0.50 4.16
C GLY A 101 19.00 0.32 2.91
N PRO A 102 18.61 1.61 2.84
CA PRO A 102 18.44 2.32 1.59
C PRO A 102 19.75 2.41 0.78
N PRO A 103 19.81 1.88 -0.45
CA PRO A 103 20.85 2.25 -1.39
C PRO A 103 20.43 3.57 -2.05
N ALA A 104 20.86 4.70 -1.47
CA ALA A 104 20.60 6.06 -1.95
C ALA A 104 20.96 6.29 -3.44
N ALA A 105 21.78 5.42 -4.03
CA ALA A 105 22.37 5.61 -5.36
C ALA A 105 21.45 5.25 -6.55
N ARG A 106 20.32 4.54 -6.36
CA ARG A 106 19.48 4.09 -7.49
C ARG A 106 18.45 5.11 -7.99
N HIS A 107 18.27 6.22 -7.29
CA HIS A 107 17.29 7.25 -7.66
C HIS A 107 17.78 8.22 -8.75
N GLY A 108 19.10 8.32 -8.99
CA GLY A 108 19.68 9.40 -9.81
C GLY A 108 19.44 9.33 -11.32
N LYS A 109 19.15 8.15 -11.90
CA LYS A 109 19.00 7.98 -13.36
C LYS A 109 17.56 8.14 -13.87
N LEU A 110 16.57 8.15 -12.98
CA LEU A 110 15.12 8.12 -13.31
C LEU A 110 14.40 9.42 -12.97
N THR A 111 14.89 10.15 -11.98
CA THR A 111 14.52 11.56 -11.74
C THR A 111 14.76 12.42 -12.97
N THR A 112 15.67 11.99 -13.87
CA THR A 112 16.00 12.66 -15.13
C THR A 112 14.90 12.50 -16.19
N GLN A 113 14.33 11.31 -16.41
CA GLN A 113 13.24 11.10 -17.39
C GLN A 113 11.89 11.66 -16.93
N LEU A 114 11.67 11.79 -15.61
CA LEU A 114 10.47 12.44 -15.05
C LEU A 114 10.67 13.93 -14.75
N GLY A 115 11.90 14.43 -14.84
CA GLY A 115 12.18 15.86 -14.87
C GLY A 115 11.39 16.54 -15.99
N ASP A 116 11.22 15.86 -17.12
CA ASP A 116 10.45 16.32 -18.28
C ASP A 116 8.97 16.53 -17.95
N TRP A 117 8.37 15.76 -17.04
CA TRP A 117 6.98 15.95 -16.59
C TRP A 117 6.80 17.15 -15.67
N VAL A 118 7.88 17.54 -14.99
CA VAL A 118 7.89 18.69 -14.09
C VAL A 118 8.27 19.96 -14.86
N SER A 119 8.96 19.85 -15.98
CA SER A 119 9.45 20.98 -16.80
C SER A 119 8.58 21.32 -18.02
N ALA A 120 7.67 20.42 -18.42
CA ALA A 120 6.59 20.71 -19.37
C ALA A 120 5.43 21.44 -18.69
#